data_AF-A0A0W0SV25-F1
#
_entry.id   AF-A0A0W0SV25-F1
#
_cell.length_a   1.000
_cell.length_b   1.000
_cell.length_c   1.000
_cell.angle_alpha   90.00
_cell.angle_beta   90.00
_cell.angle_gamma   90.00
#
_symmetry.space_group_name_H-M   'P 1'
#
loop_
_entity.id
_entity.type
_entity.pdbx_description
1 polymer ?
#
loop_
_entity_poly.entity_id
_entity_poly.type
_entity_poly.pdbx_seq_one_letter_code
_entity_poly.pdbx_strand_id
1 'polypeptide(L)'
;MNFLVTQIDGVWHICGLIDFGDAMLGLPEYDLLGPGAFLIQGDKQLLREFLTSYGYLPNEMTEILSHQLMALMLLHQYSNLNIQVRIPNWKDKVNNLKELEGLVWGF
;
A
#
# COMPACT_ATOMS: atom_id res chain seq x y z
N MET A 1 1.58 9.70 6.95
CA MET A 1 0.26 9.82 6.29
C MET A 1 -0.02 11.29 6.21
N ASN A 2 -0.14 11.81 4.99
CA ASN A 2 -0.02 13.25 4.72
C ASN A 2 -1.34 13.88 4.25
N PHE A 3 -2.46 13.16 4.45
CA PHE A 3 -3.81 13.66 4.17
C PHE A 3 -4.35 14.46 5.35
N LEU A 4 -4.94 15.61 5.04
CA LEU A 4 -5.80 16.35 5.96
C LEU A 4 -7.23 15.89 5.73
N VAL A 5 -7.95 15.61 6.82
CA VAL A 5 -9.33 15.13 6.78
C VAL A 5 -10.25 16.03 7.61
N THR A 6 -11.49 16.16 7.15
CA THR A 6 -12.57 16.81 7.88
C THR A 6 -13.76 15.85 8.00
N GLN A 7 -14.58 16.03 9.02
CA GLN A 7 -15.79 15.25 9.21
C GLN A 7 -17.02 16.12 8.91
N ILE A 8 -17.85 15.69 7.96
CA ILE A 8 -19.10 16.36 7.58
C ILE A 8 -20.21 15.31 7.64
N ASP A 9 -21.26 15.59 8.41
CA ASP A 9 -22.41 14.69 8.60
C ASP A 9 -22.04 13.24 8.97
N GLY A 10 -20.99 13.08 9.77
CA GLY A 10 -20.48 11.78 10.22
C GLY A 10 -19.55 11.06 9.23
N VAL A 11 -19.34 11.61 8.02
CA VAL A 11 -18.49 11.05 6.98
C VAL A 11 -17.13 11.76 6.94
N TRP A 12 -16.06 10.99 6.76
CA TRP A 12 -14.71 11.54 6.59
C TRP A 12 -14.46 11.96 5.14
N HIS A 13 -13.98 13.19 4.96
CA HIS A 13 -13.59 13.75 3.66
C HIS A 13 -12.13 14.14 3.67
N ILE A 14 -11.40 13.83 2.59
CA ILE A 14 -10.06 14.37 2.36
C ILE A 14 -10.21 15.83 1.93
N CYS A 15 -9.62 16.76 2.69
CA CYS A 15 -9.67 18.20 2.44
C CYS A 15 -8.31 18.82 2.12
N GLY A 16 -7.24 18.02 2.16
CA GLY A 16 -5.91 18.47 1.76
C GLY A 16 -4.90 17.33 1.69
N LEU A 17 -3.80 17.60 0.99
CA LEU A 17 -2.61 16.76 0.93
C LEU A 17 -1.40 17.68 1.12
N ILE A 18 -0.46 17.26 1.96
CA ILE A 18 0.75 18.03 2.29
C ILE A 18 1.99 17.15 2.10
N ASP A 19 3.18 17.73 2.34
CA ASP A 19 4.45 17.01 2.38
C ASP A 19 4.80 16.33 1.03
N PHE A 20 4.96 17.18 0.01
CA PHE A 20 5.41 16.80 -1.33
C PHE A 20 6.95 16.81 -1.48
N GLY A 21 7.70 16.83 -0.37
CA GLY A 21 9.16 16.95 -0.38
C GLY A 21 9.87 15.77 -1.08
N ASP A 22 9.27 14.59 -1.00
CA ASP A 22 9.74 13.37 -1.64
C ASP A 22 9.07 13.08 -3.00
N ALA A 23 8.28 14.01 -3.54
CA ALA A 23 7.59 13.81 -4.81
C ALA A 23 8.59 13.66 -5.98
N MET A 24 8.35 12.70 -6.85
CA MET A 24 9.24 12.39 -7.98
C MET A 24 8.47 11.87 -9.19
N LEU A 25 9.10 11.89 -10.36
CA LEU A 25 8.61 11.18 -11.54
C LEU A 25 8.88 9.68 -11.40
N GLY A 26 7.90 8.85 -11.71
CA GLY A 26 8.03 7.41 -11.58
C GLY A 26 6.79 6.65 -12.03
N LEU A 27 6.75 5.37 -11.69
CA LEU A 27 5.58 4.54 -11.90
C LEU A 27 4.45 4.99 -10.95
N PRO A 28 3.20 5.14 -11.44
CA PRO A 28 2.09 5.59 -10.61
C PRO A 28 1.78 4.65 -9.45
N GLU A 29 2.12 3.36 -9.57
CA GLU A 29 1.95 2.36 -8.51
C GLU A 29 2.81 2.67 -7.27
N TYR A 30 3.84 3.52 -7.39
CA TYR A 30 4.67 3.91 -6.26
C TYR A 30 3.87 4.66 -5.17
N ASP A 31 2.87 5.46 -5.57
CA ASP A 31 1.99 6.17 -4.63
C ASP A 31 1.09 5.22 -3.83
N LEU A 32 0.85 4.01 -4.34
CA LEU A 32 0.04 3.00 -3.67
C LEU A 32 0.76 2.33 -2.49
N LEU A 33 2.09 2.47 -2.41
CA LEU A 33 2.88 1.88 -1.34
C LEU A 33 2.50 2.44 0.04
N GLY A 34 2.28 3.75 0.12
CA GLY A 34 1.92 4.45 1.36
C GLY A 34 0.67 3.85 2.01
N PRO A 35 -0.49 3.89 1.34
CA PRO A 35 -1.70 3.28 1.86
C PRO A 35 -1.62 1.75 1.94
N GLY A 36 -1.16 1.11 0.88
CA GLY A 36 -1.19 -0.34 0.72
C GLY A 36 -0.33 -1.13 1.69
N ALA A 37 0.93 -0.72 1.87
CA ALA A 37 1.85 -1.43 2.77
C ALA A 37 1.69 -0.98 4.23
N PHE A 38 1.61 0.33 4.49
CA PHE A 38 1.71 0.85 5.85
C PHE A 38 0.38 0.94 6.59
N LEU A 39 -0.71 1.33 5.92
CA LEU A 39 -2.00 1.58 6.59
C LEU A 39 -2.92 0.38 6.57
N ILE A 40 -2.95 -0.34 5.46
CA ILE A 40 -3.84 -1.48 5.26
C ILE A 40 -3.31 -2.72 5.98
N GLN A 41 -2.00 -2.82 6.22
CA GLN A 41 -1.38 -3.84 7.07
C GLN A 41 -1.78 -5.27 6.68
N GLY A 42 -1.82 -5.56 5.37
CA GLY A 42 -2.13 -6.89 4.85
C GLY A 42 -3.60 -7.30 4.89
N ASP A 43 -4.52 -6.41 5.29
CA ASP A 43 -5.96 -6.67 5.18
C ASP A 43 -6.38 -6.71 3.70
N LYS A 44 -6.70 -7.92 3.21
CA LYS A 44 -7.02 -8.15 1.80
C LYS A 44 -8.33 -7.52 1.36
N GLN A 45 -9.31 -7.43 2.27
CA GLN A 45 -10.59 -6.83 1.95
C GLN A 45 -10.43 -5.32 1.82
N LEU A 46 -9.73 -4.68 2.76
CA LEU A 46 -9.47 -3.25 2.72
C LEU A 46 -8.54 -2.87 1.56
N LEU A 47 -7.55 -3.71 1.22
CA LEU A 47 -6.68 -3.49 0.07
C LEU A 47 -7.47 -3.50 -1.25
N ARG A 48 -8.38 -4.48 -1.41
CA ARG A 48 -9.26 -4.56 -2.58
C ARG A 48 -10.18 -3.35 -2.67
N GLU A 49 -10.79 -2.95 -1.56
CA GLU A 49 -11.68 -1.77 -1.51
C GLU A 49 -10.92 -0.49 -1.87
N PHE A 50 -9.70 -0.33 -1.34
CA PHE A 50 -8.82 0.80 -1.65
C PHE A 50 -8.48 0.85 -3.15
N LEU A 51 -8.02 -0.26 -3.74
CA LEU A 51 -7.63 -0.31 -5.15
C LEU A 51 -8.82 -0.08 -6.09
N THR A 52 -9.98 -0.65 -5.79
CA THR A 52 -11.20 -0.40 -6.57
C THR A 52 -11.68 1.04 -6.45
N SER A 53 -11.65 1.62 -5.25
CA SER A 53 -11.99 3.03 -5.04
C SER A 53 -10.99 3.99 -5.71
N TYR A 54 -9.73 3.58 -5.84
CA TYR A 54 -8.69 4.32 -6.56
C TYR A 54 -8.91 4.31 -8.08
N GLY A 55 -9.48 3.22 -8.61
CA GLY A 55 -9.83 3.09 -10.03
C GLY A 55 -9.41 1.78 -10.70
N TYR A 56 -8.78 0.85 -9.98
CA TYR A 56 -8.44 -0.47 -10.52
C TYR A 56 -9.68 -1.35 -10.64
N LEU A 57 -9.82 -2.00 -11.79
CA LEU A 57 -10.83 -3.02 -12.00
C LEU A 57 -10.43 -4.33 -11.28
N PRO A 58 -11.39 -5.14 -10.83
CA PRO A 58 -11.11 -6.42 -10.18
C PRO A 58 -10.20 -7.37 -10.97
N ASN A 59 -10.24 -7.33 -12.31
CA ASN A 59 -9.41 -8.14 -13.19
C ASN A 59 -7.99 -7.59 -13.41
N GLU A 60 -7.70 -6.37 -12.95
CA GLU A 60 -6.37 -5.75 -13.02
C GLU A 60 -5.52 -6.06 -11.78
N MET A 61 -6.16 -6.48 -10.68
CA MET A 61 -5.52 -6.96 -9.46
C MET A 61 -4.94 -8.37 -9.68
N THR A 62 -3.87 -8.42 -10.46
CA THR A 62 -3.21 -9.64 -10.91
C THR A 62 -1.96 -9.95 -10.07
N GLU A 63 -1.45 -11.18 -10.20
CA GLU A 63 -0.14 -11.54 -9.65
C GLU A 63 0.99 -10.63 -10.16
N ILE A 64 0.86 -10.10 -11.39
CA ILE A 64 1.83 -9.16 -11.96
C ILE A 64 1.83 -7.85 -11.18
N LEU A 65 0.66 -7.29 -10.88
CA LEU A 65 0.54 -6.07 -10.06
C LEU A 65 1.07 -6.31 -8.64
N SER A 66 0.71 -7.45 -8.03
CA SER A 66 1.22 -7.84 -6.71
C SER A 66 2.75 -7.88 -6.69
N HIS A 67 3.36 -8.50 -7.71
CA HIS A 67 4.80 -8.57 -7.86
C HIS A 67 5.44 -7.19 -8.08
N GLN A 68 4.83 -6.33 -8.89
CA GLN A 68 5.29 -4.96 -9.13
C GLN A 68 5.27 -4.13 -7.83
N LEU A 69 4.17 -4.18 -7.06
CA LEU A 69 4.05 -3.48 -5.78
C LEU A 69 5.09 -3.98 -4.77
N MET A 70 5.34 -5.29 -4.73
CA MET A 70 6.40 -5.86 -3.89
C MET A 70 7.80 -5.35 -4.31
N ALA A 71 8.09 -5.34 -5.60
CA ALA A 71 9.35 -4.83 -6.12
C ALA A 71 9.54 -3.35 -5.79
N LEU A 72 8.50 -2.51 -5.99
CA LEU A 72 8.54 -1.09 -5.64
C LEU A 72 8.70 -0.87 -4.14
N MET A 73 8.03 -1.66 -3.29
CA MET A 73 8.20 -1.59 -1.84
C MET A 73 9.65 -1.89 -1.41
N LEU A 74 10.28 -2.90 -2.04
CA LEU A 74 11.67 -3.26 -1.78
C LEU A 74 12.65 -2.18 -2.28
N LEU A 75 12.39 -1.60 -3.45
CA LEU A 75 13.22 -0.57 -4.09
C LEU A 75 12.95 0.86 -3.57
N HIS A 76 12.02 1.01 -2.63
CA HIS A 76 11.70 2.32 -2.06
C HIS A 76 12.96 3.00 -1.48
N GLN A 77 13.13 4.31 -1.68
CA GLN A 77 14.36 5.02 -1.28
C GLN A 77 14.68 4.87 0.22
N TYR A 78 13.62 4.78 1.05
CA TYR A 78 13.70 4.56 2.50
C TYR A 78 13.27 3.14 2.91
N SER A 79 13.49 2.15 2.04
CA SER A 79 13.05 0.76 2.27
C SER A 79 13.63 0.19 3.55
N ASN A 80 12.74 -0.27 4.43
CA ASN A 80 13.05 -0.93 5.68
C ASN A 80 11.84 -1.78 6.08
N LEU A 81 11.92 -3.08 5.81
CA LEU A 81 10.82 -4.01 6.03
C LEU A 81 10.33 -4.04 7.49
N ASN A 82 11.19 -3.75 8.46
CA ASN A 82 10.79 -3.69 9.88
C ASN A 82 9.86 -2.51 10.18
N ILE A 83 9.91 -1.46 9.35
CA ILE A 83 9.06 -0.26 9.48
C ILE A 83 7.86 -0.38 8.53
N GLN A 84 8.08 -0.86 7.31
CA GLN A 84 7.07 -0.98 6.26
C GLN A 84 6.02 -2.04 6.56
N VAL A 85 6.43 -3.23 7.01
CA VAL A 85 5.51 -4.34 7.24
C VAL A 85 4.97 -4.24 8.67
N ARG A 86 3.78 -3.64 8.82
CA ARG A 86 3.12 -3.46 10.12
C ARG A 86 2.20 -4.62 10.49
N ILE A 87 2.48 -5.81 9.96
CA ILE A 87 1.77 -7.06 10.28
C ILE A 87 2.45 -7.70 11.50
N PRO A 88 1.73 -7.96 12.60
CA PRO A 88 2.32 -8.59 13.78
C PRO A 88 2.98 -9.92 13.45
N ASN A 89 4.21 -10.11 13.94
CA ASN A 89 5.04 -11.31 13.79
C ASN A 89 5.20 -11.76 12.33
N TRP A 90 5.26 -10.83 11.38
CA TRP A 90 5.33 -11.17 9.95
C TRP A 90 6.53 -12.05 9.58
N LYS A 91 7.66 -11.89 10.30
CA LYS A 91 8.87 -12.68 10.07
C LYS A 91 8.70 -14.16 10.38
N ASP A 92 7.79 -14.51 11.27
CA ASP A 92 7.48 -15.90 11.60
C ASP A 92 6.49 -16.51 10.61
N LYS A 93 5.85 -15.67 9.77
CA LYS A 93 4.82 -16.06 8.81
C LYS A 93 5.36 -16.31 7.41
N VAL A 94 6.60 -15.90 7.12
CA VAL A 94 7.17 -15.93 5.77
C VAL A 94 8.64 -16.35 5.79
N ASN A 95 9.05 -17.16 4.82
CA ASN A 95 10.42 -17.68 4.68
C ASN A 95 11.12 -17.17 3.41
N ASN A 96 10.39 -16.48 2.54
CA ASN A 96 10.90 -15.96 1.28
C ASN A 96 10.11 -14.72 0.83
N LEU A 97 10.61 -14.03 -0.20
CA LEU A 97 9.99 -12.80 -0.71
C LEU A 97 8.62 -13.04 -1.36
N LYS A 98 8.35 -14.23 -1.90
CA LYS A 98 7.05 -14.55 -2.50
C LYS A 98 5.97 -14.73 -1.44
N GLU A 99 6.31 -15.36 -0.32
CA GLU A 99 5.44 -15.44 0.85
C GLU A 99 5.20 -14.06 1.46
N LEU A 100 6.22 -13.19 1.49
CA LEU A 100 6.06 -11.80 1.93
C LEU A 100 5.17 -10.99 0.98
N GLU A 101 5.31 -11.17 -0.33
CA GLU A 101 4.42 -10.60 -1.34
C GLU A 101 2.97 -11.02 -1.09
N GLY A 102 2.74 -12.33 -0.91
CA GLY A 102 1.42 -12.87 -0.61
C GLY A 102 0.84 -12.32 0.70
N LEU A 103 1.67 -12.19 1.73
CA LEU A 103 1.27 -11.65 3.03
C LEU A 103 0.86 -10.17 2.94
N VAL A 104 1.63 -9.33 2.25
CA VAL A 104 1.37 -7.89 2.15
C VAL A 104 0.34 -7.57 1.07
N TRP A 105 0.58 -8.01 -0.17
CA TRP A 105 -0.18 -7.64 -1.36
C TRP A 105 -1.18 -8.72 -1.77
N GLY A 106 -0.68 -9.89 -2.19
CA GLY A 106 -1.42 -11.13 -2.49
C GLY A 106 -2.88 -10.94 -2.90
N PHE A 107 -3.12 -10.69 -4.19
CA PHE A 107 -4.43 -10.71 -4.85
C PHE A 107 -4.67 -12.07 -5.50
#